data_AF-A0A077KEV2-F1
#
_entry.id   AF-A0A077KEV2-F1
#
_cell.length_a   1.000
_cell.length_b   1.000
_cell.length_c   1.000
_cell.angle_alpha   90.00
_cell.angle_beta   90.00
_cell.angle_gamma   90.00
#
_symmetry.space_group_name_H-M   'P 1'
#
loop_
_entity.id
_entity.type
_entity.pdbx_description
1 polymer ?
#
loop_
_entity_poly.entity_id
_entity_poly.type
_entity_poly.pdbx_seq_one_letter_code
_entity_poly.pdbx_strand_id
1 'polypeptide(L)'
;MGNIKKNIIISLLIFVLCTIILSGWYILLHRYEELVNVKSIGKVVIHVGLIGAIIPAIIFSLIYYLSKIILNRLLLTFLIFILFIFLLFSVYWLTVNMVFYHIDDSKTFLQSLLEAF
;
A
#
# COMPACT_ATOMS: atom_id res chain seq x y z
N MET A 1 28.44 4.73 5.15
CA MET A 1 27.57 3.53 5.30
C MET A 1 26.31 3.74 6.16
N GLY A 2 26.26 4.69 7.10
CA GLY A 2 25.11 4.88 8.01
C GLY A 2 23.80 5.39 7.37
N ASN A 3 23.86 6.34 6.43
CA ASN A 3 22.66 6.95 5.84
C ASN A 3 21.88 6.01 4.90
N ILE A 4 22.57 5.13 4.18
CA ILE A 4 21.92 4.15 3.29
C ILE A 4 21.14 3.14 4.11
N LYS A 5 21.75 2.56 5.16
CA LYS A 5 21.08 1.64 6.08
C LYS A 5 19.85 2.29 6.73
N LYS A 6 19.98 3.53 7.19
CA LYS A 6 18.87 4.29 7.77
C LYS A 6 17.71 4.49 6.78
N ASN A 7 18.01 4.81 5.53
CA ASN A 7 16.99 5.00 4.51
C ASN A 7 16.27 3.68 4.16
N ILE A 8 17.01 2.57 4.07
CA ILE A 8 16.42 1.23 3.85
C ILE A 8 15.46 0.86 4.99
N ILE A 9 15.87 1.06 6.25
CA ILE A 9 15.02 0.76 7.41
C ILE A 9 13.74 1.59 7.37
N ILE A 10 13.82 2.87 6.99
CA ILE A 10 12.64 3.74 6.91
C ILE A 10 11.70 3.31 5.78
N SER A 11 12.22 2.99 4.59
CA SER A 11 11.39 2.42 3.51
C SER A 11 10.72 1.11 3.93
N LEU A 12 11.42 0.26 4.67
CA LEU A 12 10.89 -1.02 5.14
C LEU A 12 9.80 -0.81 6.20
N LEU A 13 9.97 0.15 7.11
CA LEU A 13 8.93 0.54 8.06
C LEU A 13 7.69 1.12 7.37
N ILE A 14 7.87 1.97 6.37
CA ILE A 14 6.77 2.51 5.54
C ILE A 14 6.00 1.35 4.89
N PHE A 15 6.71 0.37 4.33
CA PHE A 15 6.11 -0.79 3.69
C PHE A 15 5.31 -1.67 4.68
N VAL A 16 5.88 -1.94 5.85
CA VAL A 16 5.19 -2.68 6.92
C VAL A 16 3.92 -1.95 7.36
N LEU A 17 3.98 -0.63 7.57
CA LEU A 17 2.81 0.18 7.92
C LEU A 17 1.74 0.13 6.83
N CYS A 18 2.12 0.28 5.57
CA CYS A 18 1.18 0.19 4.44
C CYS A 18 0.52 -1.20 4.37
N THR A 19 1.29 -2.26 4.62
CA THR A 19 0.81 -3.65 4.65
C THR A 19 -0.24 -3.83 5.74
N ILE A 20 0.03 -3.33 6.97
CA ILE A 20 -0.90 -3.41 8.09
C ILE A 20 -2.19 -2.63 7.78
N ILE A 21 -2.06 -1.39 7.28
CA ILE A 21 -3.20 -0.53 6.95
C ILE A 21 -4.10 -1.19 5.91
N LEU A 22 -3.53 -1.69 4.80
CA LEU A 22 -4.31 -2.30 3.73
C LEU A 22 -4.93 -3.64 4.12
N SER A 23 -4.20 -4.46 4.89
CA SER A 23 -4.77 -5.70 5.43
C SER A 23 -5.96 -5.40 6.35
N GLY A 24 -5.81 -4.42 7.23
CA GLY A 24 -6.89 -3.97 8.11
C GLY A 24 -8.06 -3.37 7.33
N TRP A 25 -7.78 -2.61 6.27
CA TRP A 25 -8.81 -2.04 5.39
C TRP A 25 -9.64 -3.11 4.70
N TYR A 26 -8.99 -4.14 4.15
CA TYR A 26 -9.68 -5.27 3.53
C TYR A 26 -10.58 -6.02 4.53
N ILE A 27 -10.07 -6.28 5.74
CA ILE A 27 -10.83 -6.94 6.82
C ILE A 27 -12.05 -6.09 7.21
N LEU A 28 -11.91 -4.77 7.29
CA LEU A 28 -13.01 -3.87 7.58
C LEU A 28 -14.07 -3.87 6.47
N LEU A 29 -13.64 -3.98 5.20
CA LEU A 29 -14.54 -4.02 4.05
C LEU A 29 -15.38 -5.31 3.99
N HIS A 30 -14.80 -6.47 4.31
CA HIS A 30 -15.47 -7.77 4.18
C HIS A 30 -16.22 -8.24 5.45
N ARG A 31 -16.36 -7.36 6.45
CA ARG A 31 -16.94 -7.63 7.79
C ARG A 31 -16.22 -8.77 8.55
N TYR A 32 -16.45 -8.80 9.86
CA TYR A 32 -15.81 -9.68 10.85
C TYR A 32 -15.88 -11.21 10.60
N GLU A 33 -16.56 -11.69 9.54
CA GLU A 33 -16.65 -13.11 9.22
C GLU A 33 -15.26 -13.72 8.94
N GLU A 34 -14.33 -12.96 8.35
CA GLU A 34 -12.95 -13.40 8.16
C GLU A 34 -12.09 -13.35 9.42
N LEU A 35 -12.44 -12.54 10.43
CA LEU A 35 -11.68 -12.40 11.68
C LEU A 35 -11.74 -13.63 12.58
N VAL A 36 -12.77 -14.48 12.41
CA VAL A 36 -12.95 -15.70 13.20
C VAL A 36 -11.94 -16.78 12.81
N ASN A 37 -11.30 -16.68 11.63
CA ASN A 37 -10.40 -17.70 11.12
C ASN A 37 -8.97 -17.16 10.92
N VAL A 38 -8.06 -17.51 11.84
CA VAL A 38 -6.64 -17.09 11.80
C VAL A 38 -5.96 -17.46 10.48
N LYS A 39 -6.38 -18.56 9.83
CA LYS A 39 -5.89 -18.93 8.49
C LYS A 39 -6.30 -17.94 7.41
N SER A 40 -7.44 -17.27 7.55
CA SER A 40 -7.90 -16.22 6.63
C SER A 40 -7.02 -14.97 6.76
N ILE A 41 -6.73 -14.54 8.00
CA ILE A 41 -5.90 -13.36 8.26
C ILE A 41 -4.51 -13.47 7.61
N GLY A 42 -3.86 -14.63 7.70
CA GLY A 42 -2.57 -14.87 7.05
C GLY A 42 -2.64 -14.72 5.52
N LYS A 43 -3.71 -15.23 4.89
CA LYS A 43 -3.93 -15.07 3.44
C LYS A 43 -4.16 -13.60 3.08
N VAL A 44 -4.96 -12.86 3.86
CA VAL A 44 -5.20 -11.42 3.66
C VAL A 44 -3.88 -10.66 3.65
N VAL A 45 -3.04 -10.86 4.67
CA VAL A 45 -1.77 -10.14 4.78
C VAL A 45 -0.86 -10.43 3.60
N ILE A 46 -0.77 -11.69 3.17
CA ILE A 46 0.11 -12.08 2.07
C ILE A 46 -0.42 -11.57 0.71
N HIS A 47 -1.70 -11.75 0.42
CA HIS A 47 -2.25 -11.52 -0.92
C HIS A 47 -2.69 -10.07 -1.10
N VAL A 48 -3.37 -9.50 -0.11
CA VAL A 48 -3.92 -8.15 -0.21
C VAL A 48 -2.95 -7.15 0.40
N GLY A 49 -2.45 -7.46 1.60
CA GLY A 49 -1.52 -6.61 2.34
C GLY A 49 -0.22 -6.35 1.59
N LEU A 50 0.59 -7.40 1.35
CA LEU A 50 1.92 -7.23 0.74
C LEU A 50 1.84 -6.70 -0.69
N ILE A 51 0.99 -7.29 -1.53
CA ILE A 51 0.88 -6.90 -2.95
C ILE A 51 0.28 -5.50 -3.06
N GLY A 52 -0.82 -5.23 -2.36
CA GLY A 52 -1.46 -3.92 -2.37
C GLY A 52 -0.59 -2.81 -1.79
N ALA A 53 0.29 -3.12 -0.82
CA ALA A 53 1.12 -2.11 -0.16
C ALA A 53 2.29 -1.61 -0.98
N ILE A 54 2.68 -2.31 -2.06
CA ILE A 54 3.84 -1.94 -2.87
C ILE A 54 3.70 -0.51 -3.41
N ILE A 55 2.56 -0.19 -4.02
CA ILE A 55 2.34 1.12 -4.66
C ILE A 55 2.32 2.27 -3.65
N PRO A 56 1.48 2.26 -2.59
CA PRO A 56 1.50 3.33 -1.60
C PRO A 56 2.86 3.42 -0.87
N ALA A 57 3.54 2.30 -0.60
CA ALA A 57 4.85 2.33 0.05
C ALA A 57 5.93 2.99 -0.83
N ILE A 58 5.89 2.77 -2.15
CA ILE A 58 6.77 3.46 -3.10
C ILE A 58 6.47 4.97 -3.08
N ILE A 59 5.20 5.36 -3.11
CA ILE A 59 4.80 6.77 -3.09
C ILE A 59 5.28 7.46 -1.80
N PHE A 60 5.02 6.89 -0.62
CA PHE A 60 5.48 7.44 0.65
C PHE A 60 7.01 7.49 0.76
N SER A 61 7.69 6.45 0.26
CA SER A 61 9.15 6.45 0.19
C SER A 61 9.65 7.60 -0.69
N LEU A 62 9.06 7.81 -1.87
CA LEU A 62 9.39 8.93 -2.76
C LEU A 62 9.17 10.28 -2.08
N ILE A 63 8.04 10.48 -1.40
CA ILE A 63 7.77 11.70 -0.64
C ILE A 63 8.89 11.95 0.39
N TYR A 64 9.28 10.92 1.13
CA TYR A 64 10.36 11.00 2.10
C TYR A 64 11.72 11.35 1.46
N TYR A 65 12.07 10.72 0.33
CA TYR A 65 13.31 11.02 -0.39
C TYR A 65 13.33 12.43 -0.99
N LEU A 66 12.24 12.85 -1.62
CA LEU A 66 12.11 14.19 -2.19
C LEU A 66 12.25 15.26 -1.12
N SER A 67 11.66 15.03 0.05
CA SER A 67 11.75 15.95 1.20
C SER A 67 13.18 16.12 1.73
N LYS A 68 14.07 15.16 1.47
CA LYS A 68 15.48 15.26 1.85
C LYS A 68 16.36 15.92 0.78
N ILE A 69 16.03 15.71 -0.50
CA ILE A 69 16.87 16.11 -1.63
C ILE A 69 16.52 17.52 -2.09
N ILE A 70 15.24 17.87 -2.12
CA ILE A 70 14.78 19.14 -2.70
C ILE A 70 14.71 20.21 -1.61
N LEU A 71 15.61 21.19 -1.71
CA LEU A 71 15.66 22.36 -0.82
C LEU A 71 14.61 23.42 -1.17
N ASN A 72 14.21 23.52 -2.44
CA ASN A 72 13.21 24.49 -2.88
C ASN A 72 11.81 24.06 -2.39
N ARG A 73 11.28 24.82 -1.43
CA ARG A 73 9.99 24.53 -0.78
C ARG A 73 8.82 24.53 -1.77
N LEU A 74 8.76 25.47 -2.72
CA LEU A 74 7.65 25.55 -3.68
C LEU A 74 7.64 24.32 -4.61
N LEU A 75 8.81 23.97 -5.15
CA LEU A 75 8.95 22.79 -6.00
C LEU A 75 8.63 21.50 -5.22
N LEU A 76 9.10 21.39 -3.98
CA LEU A 76 8.82 20.25 -3.12
C LEU A 76 7.32 20.12 -2.85
N THR A 77 6.63 21.20 -2.48
CA THR A 77 5.19 21.20 -2.24
C THR A 77 4.43 20.78 -3.49
N PHE A 78 4.81 21.30 -4.67
CA PHE A 78 4.18 20.92 -5.93
C PHE A 78 4.34 19.43 -6.26
N LEU A 79 5.55 18.87 -6.08
CA LEU A 79 5.80 17.45 -6.33
C LEU A 79 5.07 16.55 -5.33
N ILE A 80 5.05 16.91 -4.04
CA ILE A 80 4.29 16.19 -3.02
C ILE A 80 2.80 16.21 -3.35
N PHE A 81 2.27 17.34 -3.81
CA PHE A 81 0.87 17.46 -4.22
C PHE A 81 0.52 16.51 -5.36
N ILE A 82 1.36 16.41 -6.39
CA ILE A 82 1.20 15.44 -7.48
C ILE A 82 1.20 14.01 -6.94
N LEU A 83 2.19 13.66 -6.11
CA LEU A 83 2.28 12.33 -5.51
C LEU A 83 1.07 12.00 -4.62
N PHE A 84 0.49 12.99 -3.96
CA PHE A 84 -0.70 12.83 -3.16
C PHE A 84 -1.94 12.53 -4.02
N ILE A 85 -2.08 13.18 -5.19
CA ILE A 85 -3.15 12.84 -6.15
C ILE A 85 -2.99 11.39 -6.65
N PHE A 86 -1.77 10.99 -7.01
CA PHE A 86 -1.48 9.60 -7.39
C PHE A 86 -1.79 8.61 -6.26
N LEU A 87 -1.51 8.98 -5.01
CA LEU A 87 -1.84 8.17 -3.84
C LEU A 87 -3.35 7.98 -3.71
N LEU A 88 -4.14 9.05 -3.84
CA LEU A 88 -5.60 8.98 -3.77
C LEU A 88 -6.16 8.07 -4.86
N PHE A 89 -5.69 8.23 -6.10
CA PHE A 89 -6.08 7.36 -7.21
C PHE A 89 -5.73 5.89 -6.94
N SER A 90 -4.50 5.63 -6.47
CA SER A 90 -4.05 4.28 -6.14
C SER A 90 -4.87 3.66 -5.02
N VAL A 91 -5.18 4.39 -3.95
CA VAL A 91 -5.99 3.91 -2.83
C VAL A 91 -7.42 3.61 -3.27
N TYR A 92 -8.01 4.48 -4.10
CA TYR A 92 -9.32 4.25 -4.67
C TYR A 92 -9.34 2.97 -5.52
N TRP A 93 -8.40 2.85 -6.45
CA TRP A 93 -8.28 1.69 -7.33
C TRP A 93 -8.04 0.39 -6.55
N LEU A 94 -7.15 0.40 -5.56
CA LEU A 94 -6.91 -0.73 -4.66
C LEU A 94 -8.19 -1.09 -3.89
N THR A 95 -8.93 -0.10 -3.38
CA THR A 95 -10.18 -0.32 -2.62
C THR A 95 -11.23 -0.99 -3.49
N VAL A 96 -11.42 -0.52 -4.73
CA VAL A 96 -12.35 -1.14 -5.68
C VAL A 96 -11.98 -2.60 -5.94
N ASN A 97 -10.69 -2.87 -6.20
CA ASN A 97 -10.21 -4.24 -6.39
C ASN A 97 -10.39 -5.11 -5.16
N MET A 98 -10.19 -4.55 -3.96
CA MET A 98 -10.44 -5.26 -2.70
C MET A 98 -11.90 -5.64 -2.58
N VAL A 99 -12.84 -4.72 -2.82
CA VAL A 99 -14.28 -4.96 -2.68
C VAL A 99 -14.78 -6.12 -3.56
N PHE A 100 -14.20 -6.30 -4.74
CA PHE A 100 -14.61 -7.37 -5.66
C PHE A 100 -13.78 -8.65 -5.53
N TYR A 101 -12.71 -8.63 -4.75
CA TYR A 101 -11.81 -9.77 -4.58
C TYR A 101 -12.21 -10.60 -3.36
N HIS A 102 -12.42 -11.91 -3.56
CA HIS A 102 -12.65 -12.86 -2.48
C HIS A 102 -11.43 -13.78 -2.33
N ILE A 103 -10.93 -13.94 -1.10
CA ILE A 103 -9.69 -14.68 -0.82
C ILE A 103 -9.72 -16.17 -1.17
N ASP A 104 -10.92 -16.74 -1.26
CA ASP A 104 -11.11 -18.15 -1.59
C ASP A 104 -11.32 -18.40 -3.10
N ASP A 105 -11.35 -17.34 -3.91
CA ASP A 105 -11.37 -17.48 -5.37
C ASP A 105 -10.02 -17.96 -5.92
N SER A 106 -10.07 -18.60 -7.09
CA SER A 106 -8.87 -19.12 -7.76
C SER A 106 -7.93 -18.03 -8.30
N LYS A 107 -8.43 -16.80 -8.42
CA LYS A 107 -7.68 -15.65 -8.91
C LYS A 107 -6.81 -15.07 -7.81
N THR A 108 -5.58 -14.71 -8.13
CA THR A 108 -4.72 -13.96 -7.20
C THR A 108 -5.10 -12.48 -7.17
N PHE A 109 -4.85 -11.79 -6.06
CA PHE A 109 -5.10 -10.34 -5.97
C PHE A 109 -4.34 -9.54 -7.03
N LEU A 110 -3.14 -9.97 -7.41
CA LEU A 110 -2.38 -9.37 -8.51
C LEU A 110 -3.09 -9.50 -9.86
N GLN A 111 -3.72 -10.65 -10.13
CA GLN A 111 -4.54 -10.83 -11.33
C GLN A 111 -5.76 -9.92 -11.32
N SER A 112 -6.45 -9.80 -10.16
CA SER A 112 -7.57 -8.86 -10.01
C SER A 112 -7.16 -7.43 -10.36
N LEU A 113 -6.01 -6.98 -9.81
CA LEU A 113 -5.44 -5.67 -10.13
C LEU A 113 -5.19 -5.49 -11.64
N LEU A 114 -4.58 -6.48 -12.30
CA LEU A 114 -4.28 -6.38 -13.73
C LEU A 114 -5.54 -6.39 -14.62
N GLU A 115 -6.60 -7.10 -14.22
CA GLU A 115 -7.87 -7.13 -14.96
C GLU A 115 -8.65 -5.81 -14.83
N ALA A 116 -8.43 -5.04 -13.77
CA ALA A 116 -9.07 -3.76 -13.53
C ALA A 116 -8.40 -2.58 -14.29
N PHE A 117 -7.42 -2.87 -15.16
CA PHE A 117 -6.70 -1.90 -16.00
C PHE A 117 -7.12 -2.05 -17.47
#